data_AF-A0A3D3JFD1-F1
#
_entry.id   AF-A0A3D3JFD1-F1
#
_cell.length_a   1.000
_cell.length_b   1.000
_cell.length_c   1.000
_cell.angle_alpha   90.00
_cell.angle_beta   90.00
_cell.angle_gamma   90.00
#
_symmetry.space_group_name_H-M   'P 1'
#
loop_
_entity.id
_entity.type
_entity.pdbx_description
1 polymer ?
#
loop_
_entity_poly.entity_id
_entity_poly.type
_entity_poly.pdbx_seq_one_letter_code
_entity_poly.pdbx_strand_id
1 'polypeptide(L)' 'LMRLGSSWILTDPVMFDRYGINVLGFTLGPHRYSRPALRVDDLPKPDLVLLSHAHLDHTDLPTLEALTNRFPNELTVVCA' A
#
# COMPACT_ATOMS: atom_id res chain seq x y z
N LEU A 1 8.73 2.98 -2.87
CA LEU A 1 8.70 4.42 -2.52
C LEU A 1 9.80 5.12 -3.28
N MET A 2 9.45 6.13 -4.07
CA MET A 2 10.39 6.90 -4.87
C MET A 2 10.20 8.39 -4.59
N ARG A 3 11.28 9.16 -4.63
CA ARG A 3 11.23 10.62 -4.57
C ARG A 3 11.65 11.18 -5.92
N LEU A 4 10.76 11.93 -6.56
CA LEU A 4 11.03 12.60 -7.83
C LEU A 4 10.84 14.11 -7.62
N GLY A 5 11.97 14.83 -7.51
CA GLY A 5 11.95 16.23 -7.10
C GLY A 5 11.33 16.40 -5.69
N SER A 6 10.25 17.17 -5.62
CA SER A 6 9.48 17.37 -4.38
C SER A 6 8.43 16.30 -4.12
N SER A 7 8.17 15.41 -5.08
CA SER A 7 7.04 14.47 -5.02
C SER A 7 7.44 13.09 -4.51
N TRP A 8 6.61 12.53 -3.63
CA TRP A 8 6.67 11.16 -3.17
C TRP A 8 5.72 10.28 -3.96
N ILE A 9 6.25 9.24 -4.60
CA ILE A 9 5.50 8.27 -5.40
C ILE A 9 5.58 6.90 -4.71
N LEU A 10 4.42 6.31 -4.45
CA LEU A 10 4.28 4.98 -3.89
C LEU A 10 3.71 4.05 -4.96
N THR A 11 4.35 2.91 -5.18
CA THR A 11 3.99 1.94 -6.24
C THR A 11 3.61 0.63 -5.59
N ASP A 12 2.49 0.02 -6.00
CA ASP A 12 2.00 -1.30 -5.58
C ASP A 12 2.23 -1.60 -4.09
N PRO A 13 1.67 -0.77 -3.18
CA PRO A 13 2.04 -0.84 -1.78
C PRO A 13 1.48 -2.10 -1.11
N VAL A 14 2.39 -2.88 -0.51
CA VAL A 14 2.08 -3.96 0.42
C VAL A 14 2.88 -3.71 1.69
N MET A 15 2.20 -3.33 2.78
CA MET A 15 2.81 -2.84 4.02
C MET A 15 2.58 -3.76 5.23
N PHE A 16 1.95 -4.92 5.02
CA PHE A 16 1.75 -5.96 6.03
C PHE A 16 2.51 -7.24 5.69
N ASP A 17 2.65 -8.13 6.67
CA ASP A 17 3.40 -9.39 6.53
C ASP A 17 2.67 -10.43 5.65
N ARG A 18 1.37 -10.27 5.43
CA ARG A 18 0.56 -11.11 4.55
C ARG A 18 -0.26 -10.24 3.62
N TYR A 19 -0.46 -10.73 2.39
CA TYR A 19 -1.43 -10.20 1.44
C TYR A 19 -2.42 -11.31 1.10
N GLY A 20 -3.62 -10.94 0.65
CA GLY A 20 -4.66 -11.92 0.34
C GLY A 20 -6.06 -11.41 0.64
N ILE A 21 -6.96 -12.32 0.98
CA ILE A 21 -8.35 -12.01 1.24
C ILE A 21 -8.51 -11.65 2.73
N ASN A 22 -9.13 -10.51 3.02
CA ASN A 22 -9.47 -10.15 4.39
C ASN A 22 -10.71 -10.95 4.84
N VAL A 23 -10.56 -11.72 5.92
CA VAL A 23 -11.61 -12.52 6.53
C VAL A 23 -11.65 -12.18 8.02
N LEU A 24 -12.73 -11.52 8.45
CA LEU A 24 -12.96 -11.14 9.85
C LEU A 24 -11.80 -10.34 10.48
N GLY A 25 -11.17 -9.45 9.71
CA GLY A 25 -10.05 -8.64 10.18
C GLY A 25 -8.69 -9.34 10.12
N PHE A 26 -8.61 -10.56 9.59
CA PHE A 26 -7.36 -11.28 9.36
C PHE A 26 -7.11 -11.46 7.86
N THR A 27 -5.88 -11.26 7.41
CA THR A 27 -5.50 -11.53 6.02
C THR A 27 -5.16 -13.00 5.83
N LEU A 28 -5.99 -13.72 5.07
CA LEU A 28 -5.72 -15.08 4.61
C LEU A 28 -5.00 -15.04 3.27
N GLY A 29 -3.76 -15.48 3.25
CA GLY A 29 -2.95 -15.56 2.04
C GLY A 29 -1.46 -15.76 2.33
N PRO A 30 -0.60 -15.63 1.31
CA PRO A 30 0.83 -15.85 1.43
C PRO A 30 1.46 -14.93 2.48
N HIS A 31 2.43 -15.47 3.21
CA HIS A 31 3.28 -14.68 4.08
C HIS A 31 4.49 -14.21 3.28
N ARG A 32 4.84 -12.93 3.41
CA ARG A 32 6.02 -12.38 2.76
C ARG A 32 7.27 -13.03 3.30
N TYR A 33 8.24 -13.29 2.45
CA TYR A 33 9.53 -13.77 2.91
C TYR A 33 10.29 -12.68 3.70
N SER A 34 10.26 -11.45 3.20
CA SER A 34 10.82 -10.27 3.86
C SER A 34 9.74 -9.41 4.49
N ARG A 35 10.04 -8.87 5.68
CA ARG A 35 9.18 -7.87 6.33
C ARG A 35 9.06 -6.61 5.45
N PRO A 36 7.94 -5.88 5.52
CA PRO A 36 7.85 -4.53 4.97
C PRO A 36 9.03 -3.67 5.44
N ALA A 37 9.60 -2.88 4.53
CA ALA A 37 10.72 -2.00 4.86
C ALA A 37 10.32 -0.80 5.72
N LEU A 38 9.04 -0.39 5.65
CA LEU A 38 8.45 0.70 6.41
C LEU A 38 7.08 0.25 6.93
N ARG A 39 6.67 0.77 8.08
CA ARG A 39 5.28 0.68 8.51
C ARG A 39 4.47 1.76 7.80
N VAL A 40 3.15 1.61 7.78
CA VAL A 40 2.26 2.63 7.22
C VAL A 40 2.49 3.99 7.89
N ASP A 41 2.73 4.02 9.21
CA ASP A 41 2.97 5.25 9.98
C ASP A 41 4.30 5.93 9.68
N ASP A 42 5.30 5.17 9.20
CA ASP A 42 6.63 5.69 8.88
C ASP A 42 6.69 6.33 7.49
N LEU A 43 5.66 6.12 6.65
CA LEU A 43 5.64 6.67 5.29
C LEU A 43 5.53 8.20 5.33
N PRO A 44 6.30 8.94 4.52
CA PRO A 44 5.92 10.30 4.16
C PRO A 44 4.60 10.25 3.40
N LYS A 45 3.79 11.33 3.46
CA LYS A 45 2.56 11.39 2.67
C LYS A 45 2.91 11.26 1.17
N PRO A 46 2.41 10.24 0.46
CA PRO A 46 2.58 10.13 -0.98
C PRO A 46 1.73 11.19 -1.69
N ASP A 47 2.28 11.80 -2.74
CA ASP A 47 1.50 12.65 -3.65
C ASP A 47 0.74 11.79 -4.67
N LEU A 48 1.32 10.62 -5.01
CA LEU A 48 0.80 9.69 -5.99
C LEU A 48 0.98 8.24 -5.52
N VAL A 49 -0.10 7.46 -5.61
CA VAL A 49 -0.08 6.00 -5.51
C VAL A 49 -0.35 5.40 -6.89
N LEU A 50 0.55 4.55 -7.36
CA LEU A 50 0.42 3.83 -8.63
C LEU A 50 0.10 2.37 -8.36
N LEU A 51 -0.97 1.87 -8.98
CA LEU A 51 -1.36 0.46 -8.97
C LEU A 51 -1.22 -0.10 -10.37
N SER A 52 -0.34 -1.09 -10.53
CA SER A 52 0.03 -1.62 -11.84
C SER A 52 -1.00 -2.61 -12.41
N HIS A 53 -1.63 -3.42 -11.56
CA HIS A 53 -2.67 -4.39 -11.95
C HIS A 53 -3.42 -4.93 -10.72
N ALA A 54 -4.54 -5.61 -10.96
CA ALA A 54 -5.47 -6.09 -9.94
C ALA A 54 -5.14 -7.49 -9.37
N HIS A 55 -3.90 -7.72 -8.94
CA HIS A 55 -3.55 -8.88 -8.11
C HIS A 55 -3.34 -8.48 -6.66
N LEU A 56 -3.59 -9.41 -5.73
CA LEU A 56 -3.61 -9.13 -4.28
C LEU A 56 -2.23 -8.74 -3.72
N ASP A 57 -1.14 -9.13 -4.38
CA ASP A 57 0.23 -8.72 -4.07
C ASP A 57 0.63 -7.36 -4.65
N HIS A 58 -0.23 -6.73 -5.45
CA HIS A 58 -0.03 -5.39 -6.00
C HIS A 58 -1.15 -4.40 -5.62
N THR A 59 -2.31 -4.91 -5.24
CA THR A 59 -3.49 -4.17 -4.78
C THR A 59 -3.93 -4.72 -3.40
N ASP A 60 -3.06 -4.57 -2.39
CA ASP A 60 -3.32 -5.06 -1.04
C ASP A 60 -4.31 -4.15 -0.29
N LEU A 61 -5.57 -4.57 -0.19
CA LEU A 61 -6.65 -3.77 0.41
C LEU A 61 -6.36 -3.29 1.84
N PRO A 62 -5.85 -4.10 2.78
CA PRO A 62 -5.48 -3.62 4.11
C PRO A 62 -4.49 -2.45 4.07
N THR A 63 -3.49 -2.52 3.19
CA THR A 63 -2.52 -1.42 2.99
C THR A 63 -3.22 -0.17 2.47
N LEU A 64 -4.09 -0.30 1.47
CA LEU A 64 -4.82 0.82 0.88
C LEU A 64 -5.80 1.45 1.87
N GLU A 65 -6.50 0.65 2.67
CA GLU A 65 -7.37 1.12 3.75
C GLU A 65 -6.57 1.88 4.81
N ALA A 66 -5.43 1.35 5.26
CA ALA A 66 -4.59 2.02 6.24
C ALA A 66 -4.05 3.37 5.73
N LEU A 67 -3.65 3.44 4.45
CA LEU A 67 -3.23 4.68 3.81
C LEU A 67 -4.38 5.70 3.70
N THR A 68 -5.57 5.25 3.30
CA THR A 68 -6.76 6.09 3.16
C THR A 68 -7.23 6.63 4.50
N ASN A 69 -7.17 5.82 5.56
CA ASN A 69 -7.49 6.24 6.93
C ASN A 69 -6.49 7.27 7.46
N ARG A 70 -5.20 7.14 7.10
CA ARG A 70 -4.15 8.07 7.51
C ARG A 70 -4.19 9.39 6.73
N PHE A 71 -4.55 9.35 5.45
CA PHE A 71 -4.57 10.50 4.53
C PHE A 71 -5.94 10.63 3.82
N PRO A 72 -7.02 10.90 4.57
CA PRO A 72 -8.38 10.84 4.05
C PRO A 72 -8.61 11.88 2.95
N ASN A 73 -8.95 11.42 1.75
CA ASN A 73 -9.19 12.24 0.54
C ASN A 73 -7.98 13.08 0.08
N GLU A 74 -6.77 12.72 0.49
CA GLU A 74 -5.55 13.46 0.14
C GLU A 74 -4.66 12.75 -0.89
N LEU A 75 -4.98 11.50 -1.24
CA LEU A 75 -4.14 10.66 -2.10
C LEU A 75 -4.63 10.70 -3.55
N THR A 76 -3.74 11.02 -4.48
CA THR A 76 -3.98 10.77 -5.91
C THR A 76 -3.64 9.32 -6.21
N VAL A 77 -4.57 8.57 -6.80
CA VAL A 77 -4.36 7.17 -7.18
C VAL A 77 -4.56 7.01 -8.69
N VAL A 78 -3.61 6.36 -9.36
CA VAL A 78 -3.73 5.98 -10.77
C VAL A 78 -3.59 4.46 -10.87
N CYS A 79 -4.59 3.84 -11.50
CA CYS A 79 -4.60 2.42 -11.82
C CYS A 79 -4.34 2.24 -13.32
N ALA A 80 -3.46 1.31 -13.67
CA ALA A 80 -3.19 0.91 -15.05
C ALA A 80 -4.13 -0.23 -15.51
#